data_AF-A0A6J1T1V8-F1
#
_entry.id   AF-A0A6J1T1V8-F1
#
_cell.length_a   1.000
_cell.length_b   1.000
_cell.length_c   1.000
_cell.angle_alpha   90.00
_cell.angle_beta   90.00
_cell.angle_gamma   90.00
#
_symmetry.space_group_name_H-M   'P 1'
#
loop_
_entity.id
_entity.type
_entity.pdbx_description
1 polymer ?
#
loop_
_entity_poly.entity_id
_entity_poly.type
_entity_poly.pdbx_seq_one_letter_code
_entity_poly.pdbx_strand_id
1 'polypeptide(L)'
;MMISGDDTCEDEWGDLRARFVKEGLEYSSLTVEQCLLHVWRWLVDAESNLHSSRRMLDKLREQQNEELEEMESYIGHIRELAEKRTDHLESETITLRNKLHLTQQQTATLNNLLQRSGLEGIDDLGEDNIGEQVAFLVADHLKLMEEVEILKKLKFSNGMGKESELLTEMVKVTSEKEVLRREVSDITERLTLLEKASRQLELDNERLAFKLSEALAELEEREAQLKQLGGNEQGAESLIWISPQRSHQCARSQSMYTGLYHREPSLNSLRTVNCEVSEGQESLPRNPSEASLLEEHDQEPTPRLSRADTRSFGADSTPPSLLLSEPNTSCGSLRRLSSLVDSQHGAGASAGPHSDLSHTNEVKNLQVEFNTLKEQHLALTEKYNTLVFRHIRQKAKRKSQLDELRRRMDASISSSNCRIESLESQLALQKKALLGEEVFRKRVEADYRRLQEEKRTLVVSVLNAESTLRAKERDILALKKKEEFLENTTADLLARVLTLKYTRSSPEKLSGKNLGVIQSSKTVPNFSAATAAANQEAASTSDRKIGPITITKRHSVTDLGTV
;
A
#
# COMPACT_ATOMS: atom_id res chain seq x y z
N MET A 1 -19.12 42.69 -19.61
CA MET A 1 -19.61 43.02 -18.25
C MET A 1 -18.55 43.91 -17.64
N MET A 2 -18.78 45.23 -17.66
CA MET A 2 -17.85 46.17 -17.03
C MET A 2 -18.05 46.07 -15.52
N ILE A 3 -16.98 45.77 -14.79
CA ILE A 3 -16.96 45.87 -13.34
C ILE A 3 -17.03 47.37 -13.08
N SER A 4 -18.22 47.87 -12.77
CA SER A 4 -18.39 49.18 -12.15
C SER A 4 -17.52 49.15 -10.90
N GLY A 5 -16.41 49.89 -10.92
CA GLY A 5 -15.68 50.20 -9.71
C GLY A 5 -16.65 50.97 -8.84
N ASP A 6 -17.18 50.30 -7.84
CA ASP A 6 -17.97 50.91 -6.79
C ASP A 6 -16.97 51.80 -6.03
N ASP A 7 -16.84 53.05 -6.48
CA ASP A 7 -16.22 54.15 -5.75
C ASP A 7 -17.15 54.50 -4.57
N THR A 8 -17.39 53.52 -3.70
CA THR A 8 -17.84 53.78 -2.34
C THR A 8 -16.67 54.47 -1.67
N CYS A 9 -16.58 55.78 -1.86
CA CYS A 9 -15.80 56.65 -0.99
C CYS A 9 -16.38 56.42 0.41
N GLU A 10 -15.79 55.50 1.16
CA GLU A 10 -16.19 55.18 2.52
C GLU A 10 -16.19 56.48 3.30
N ASP A 11 -17.37 56.92 3.74
CA ASP A 11 -17.52 58.11 4.57
C ASP A 11 -16.90 57.76 5.93
N GLU A 12 -15.58 57.91 6.06
CA GLU A 12 -14.82 57.63 7.28
C GLU A 12 -15.44 58.35 8.50
N TRP A 13 -16.05 59.51 8.27
CA TRP A 13 -16.78 60.26 9.30
C TRP A 13 -18.13 59.63 9.64
N GLY A 14 -18.81 59.06 8.65
CA GLY A 14 -20.01 58.24 8.83
C GLY A 14 -19.73 57.03 9.71
N ASP A 15 -18.64 56.32 9.46
CA ASP A 15 -18.22 55.16 10.25
C ASP A 15 -17.82 55.54 11.67
N LEU A 16 -17.12 56.66 11.83
CA LEU A 16 -16.79 57.19 13.15
C LEU A 16 -18.07 57.49 13.95
N ARG A 17 -19.04 58.19 13.35
CA ARG A 17 -20.35 58.48 13.96
C ARG A 17 -21.11 57.20 14.31
N ALA A 18 -21.13 56.23 13.41
CA ALA A 18 -21.77 54.93 13.65
C ALA A 18 -21.12 54.19 14.83
N ARG A 19 -19.80 54.28 14.98
CA ARG A 19 -19.07 53.69 16.10
C ARG A 19 -19.37 54.38 17.44
N PHE A 20 -19.53 55.70 17.46
CA PHE A 20 -20.01 56.42 18.64
C PHE A 20 -21.41 55.95 19.07
N VAL A 21 -22.35 55.87 18.11
CA VAL A 21 -23.71 55.36 18.37
C VAL A 21 -23.67 53.93 18.90
N LYS A 22 -22.78 53.08 18.35
CA LYS A 22 -22.60 51.69 18.81
C LYS A 22 -22.12 51.58 20.26
N GLU A 23 -21.33 52.54 20.74
CA GLU A 23 -20.90 52.61 22.15
C GLU A 23 -21.92 53.29 23.06
N GLY A 24 -23.09 53.67 22.54
CA GLY A 24 -24.12 54.39 23.28
C GLY A 24 -23.77 55.85 23.54
N LEU A 25 -22.89 56.43 22.73
CA LEU A 25 -22.43 57.81 22.82
C LEU A 25 -23.10 58.65 21.73
N GLU A 26 -23.82 59.70 22.12
CA GLU A 26 -24.44 60.62 21.18
C GLU A 26 -23.42 61.64 20.66
N TYR A 27 -22.98 61.48 19.41
CA TYR A 27 -21.92 62.30 18.80
C TYR A 27 -22.21 63.82 18.87
N SER A 28 -23.48 64.21 18.77
CA SER A 28 -23.92 65.61 18.79
C SER A 28 -23.87 66.26 20.18
N SER A 29 -23.84 65.46 21.26
CA SER A 29 -23.85 65.99 22.63
C SER A 29 -22.45 66.13 23.25
N LEU A 30 -21.43 65.54 22.62
CA LEU A 30 -20.05 65.52 23.12
C LEU A 30 -19.27 66.74 22.64
N THR A 31 -18.38 67.27 23.49
CA THR A 31 -17.42 68.30 23.04
C THR A 31 -16.34 67.66 22.17
N VAL A 32 -15.67 68.47 21.35
CA VAL A 32 -14.60 68.00 20.46
C VAL A 32 -13.49 67.28 21.25
N GLU A 33 -13.16 67.76 22.45
CA GLU A 33 -12.15 67.15 23.33
C GLU A 33 -12.58 65.77 23.83
N GLN A 34 -13.87 65.60 24.17
CA GLN A 34 -14.41 64.31 24.61
C GLN A 34 -14.43 63.31 23.45
N CYS A 35 -14.86 63.74 22.26
CA CYS A 35 -14.79 62.93 21.04
C CYS A 35 -13.35 62.49 20.75
N LEU A 36 -12.39 63.41 20.82
CA LEU A 36 -10.98 63.11 20.57
C LEU A 36 -10.43 62.08 21.58
N LEU A 37 -10.84 62.16 22.84
CA LEU A 37 -10.42 61.20 23.88
C LEU A 37 -10.96 59.79 23.62
N HIS A 38 -12.22 59.66 23.18
CA HIS A 38 -12.79 58.37 22.77
C HIS A 38 -12.09 57.78 21.55
N VAL A 39 -11.85 58.59 20.52
CA VAL A 39 -11.11 58.16 19.33
C VAL A 39 -9.69 57.73 19.69
N TRP A 40 -9.00 58.47 20.56
CA TRP A 40 -7.69 58.10 21.06
C TRP A 40 -7.72 56.75 21.79
N ARG A 41 -8.71 56.51 22.66
CA ARG A 41 -8.89 55.22 23.33
C ARG A 41 -9.03 54.09 22.31
N TRP A 42 -9.87 54.27 21.29
CA TRP A 42 -10.04 53.26 20.23
C TRP A 42 -8.77 53.01 19.43
N LEU A 43 -7.98 54.05 19.17
CA LEU A 43 -6.68 53.91 18.49
C LEU A 43 -5.71 53.09 19.34
N VAL A 44 -5.62 53.36 20.65
CA VAL A 44 -4.79 52.59 21.58
C VAL A 44 -5.26 51.14 21.68
N ASP A 45 -6.57 50.91 21.75
CA ASP A 45 -7.13 49.55 21.77
C ASP A 45 -6.86 48.81 20.46
N ALA A 46 -7.01 49.48 19.31
CA ALA A 46 -6.71 48.93 18.00
C ALA A 46 -5.21 48.60 17.86
N GLU A 47 -4.33 49.47 18.37
CA GLU A 47 -2.89 49.24 18.41
C GLU A 47 -2.55 48.02 19.30
N SER A 48 -3.12 47.93 20.50
CA SER A 48 -2.94 46.79 21.40
C SER A 48 -3.41 45.48 20.76
N ASN A 49 -4.57 45.50 20.10
CA ASN A 49 -5.11 44.37 19.36
C ASN A 49 -4.21 43.97 18.18
N LEU A 50 -3.67 44.93 17.43
CA LEU A 50 -2.75 44.66 16.33
C LEU A 50 -1.45 44.01 16.83
N HIS A 51 -0.92 44.48 17.96
CA HIS A 51 0.25 43.87 18.61
C HIS A 51 -0.04 42.43 19.08
N SER A 52 -1.22 42.19 19.67
CA SER A 52 -1.65 40.85 20.08
C SER A 52 -1.78 39.91 18.88
N SER A 53 -2.48 40.33 17.83
CA SER A 53 -2.62 39.58 16.57
C SER A 53 -1.28 39.31 15.91
N ARG A 54 -0.35 40.28 15.94
CA ARG A 54 1.01 40.09 15.44
C ARG A 54 1.76 39.00 16.21
N ARG A 55 1.71 39.01 17.55
CA ARG A 55 2.32 37.95 18.37
C ARG A 55 1.70 36.58 18.11
N MET A 56 0.39 36.52 17.86
CA MET A 56 -0.30 35.29 17.49
C MET A 56 0.17 34.78 16.12
N LEU A 57 0.31 35.66 15.12
CA LEU A 57 0.88 35.30 13.82
C LEU A 57 2.33 34.81 13.94
N ASP A 58 3.13 35.44 14.80
CA ASP A 58 4.52 35.00 15.03
C ASP A 58 4.53 33.59 15.65
N LYS A 59 3.66 33.29 16.63
CA LYS A 59 3.50 31.93 17.19
C LYS A 59 3.04 30.90 16.16
N LEU A 60 2.08 31.25 15.30
CA LEU A 60 1.62 30.35 14.24
C LEU A 60 2.73 30.05 13.23
N ARG A 61 3.58 31.02 12.93
CA ARG A 61 4.76 30.82 12.06
C ARG A 61 5.82 29.93 12.72
N GLU A 62 6.03 30.09 14.02
CA GLU A 62 6.94 29.22 14.79
C GLU A 62 6.41 27.78 14.81
N GLN A 63 5.13 27.57 15.10
CA GLN A 63 4.48 26.25 15.03
C GLN A 63 4.58 25.62 13.64
N GLN A 64 4.33 26.41 12.58
CA GLN A 64 4.47 25.92 11.21
C GLN A 64 5.92 25.51 10.88
N ASN A 65 6.92 26.21 11.41
CA ASN A 65 8.32 25.83 11.22
C ASN A 65 8.66 24.55 12.00
N GLU A 66 8.18 24.39 13.23
CA GLU A 66 8.35 23.16 14.02
C GLU A 66 7.74 21.95 13.28
N GLU A 67 6.52 22.08 12.77
CA GLU A 67 5.87 21.02 11.96
C GLU A 67 6.67 20.67 10.70
N LEU A 68 7.25 21.67 10.02
CA LEU A 68 8.13 21.44 8.86
C LEU A 68 9.41 20.70 9.25
N GLU A 69 10.05 21.06 10.36
CA GLU A 69 11.24 20.36 10.87
C GLU A 69 10.93 18.90 11.23
N GLU A 70 9.79 18.64 11.87
CA GLU A 70 9.32 17.28 12.15
C GLU A 70 9.09 16.48 10.85
N MET A 71 8.40 17.06 9.87
CA MET A 71 8.20 16.44 8.57
C MET A 71 9.52 16.13 7.85
N GLU A 72 10.49 17.05 7.89
CA GLU A 72 11.82 16.84 7.33
C GLU A 72 12.56 15.68 8.03
N SER A 73 12.45 15.58 9.35
CA SER A 73 12.97 14.47 10.14
C SER A 73 12.34 13.12 9.74
N TYR A 74 11.01 13.06 9.62
CA TYR A 74 10.29 11.86 9.16
C TYR A 74 10.70 11.45 7.74
N ILE A 75 10.81 12.42 6.82
CA ILE A 75 11.28 12.17 5.44
C ILE A 75 12.71 11.64 5.46
N GLY A 76 13.58 12.19 6.32
CA GLY A 76 14.94 11.70 6.54
C GLY A 76 14.96 10.23 6.95
N HIS A 77 14.15 9.84 7.94
CA HIS A 77 14.06 8.45 8.39
C HIS A 77 13.56 7.48 7.30
N ILE A 78 12.56 7.89 6.50
CA ILE A 78 12.07 7.09 5.37
C ILE A 78 13.17 6.90 4.32
N ARG A 79 13.96 7.94 4.02
CA ARG A 79 15.10 7.83 3.09
C ARG A 79 16.15 6.85 3.62
N GLU A 80 16.50 6.93 4.90
CA GLU A 80 17.46 6.02 5.53
C GLU A 80 16.97 4.55 5.47
N LEU A 81 15.69 4.29 5.73
CA LEU A 81 15.11 2.95 5.59
C LEU A 81 15.13 2.44 4.15
N ALA A 82 14.87 3.32 3.17
CA ALA A 82 14.92 2.97 1.76
C ALA A 82 16.35 2.66 1.30
N GLU A 83 17.33 3.43 1.78
CA GLU A 83 18.76 3.21 1.54
C GLU A 83 19.21 1.85 2.12
N LYS A 84 18.91 1.58 3.40
CA LYS A 84 19.20 0.28 4.04
C LYS A 84 18.60 -0.91 3.29
N ARG A 85 17.38 -0.76 2.77
CA ARG A 85 16.73 -1.80 1.96
C ARG A 85 17.45 -2.00 0.61
N THR A 86 17.90 -0.92 0.00
CA THR A 86 18.66 -0.95 -1.26
C THR A 86 20.00 -1.65 -1.05
N ASP A 87 20.76 -1.27 -0.01
CA ASP A 87 22.02 -1.90 0.38
C ASP A 87 21.84 -3.41 0.64
N HIS A 88 20.76 -3.78 1.33
CA HIS A 88 20.46 -5.18 1.58
C HIS A 88 20.23 -5.97 0.28
N LEU A 89 19.41 -5.44 -0.63
CA LEU A 89 19.14 -6.08 -1.93
C LEU A 89 20.38 -6.14 -2.83
N GLU A 90 21.23 -5.11 -2.80
CA GLU A 90 22.51 -5.12 -3.52
C GLU A 90 23.44 -6.20 -2.97
N SER A 91 23.54 -6.32 -1.64
CA SER A 91 24.36 -7.35 -1.00
C SER A 91 23.88 -8.77 -1.31
N GLU A 92 22.56 -8.98 -1.35
CA GLU A 92 21.94 -10.25 -1.74
C GLU A 92 22.21 -10.56 -3.22
N THR A 93 22.06 -9.56 -4.09
CA THR A 93 22.34 -9.68 -5.53
C THR A 93 23.79 -10.06 -5.79
N ILE A 94 24.74 -9.43 -5.09
CA ILE A 94 26.17 -9.79 -5.17
C ILE A 94 26.39 -11.23 -4.71
N THR A 95 25.77 -11.64 -3.60
CA THR A 95 25.87 -13.01 -3.07
C THR A 95 25.33 -14.04 -4.07
N LEU A 96 24.19 -13.77 -4.69
CA LEU A 96 23.57 -14.65 -5.69
C LEU A 96 24.41 -14.73 -6.96
N ARG A 97 24.97 -13.61 -7.46
CA ARG A 97 25.90 -13.62 -8.59
C ARG A 97 27.15 -14.44 -8.30
N ASN A 98 27.70 -14.33 -7.09
CA ASN A 98 28.86 -15.12 -6.68
C ASN A 98 28.54 -16.63 -6.64
N LYS A 99 27.36 -17.01 -6.12
CA LYS A 99 26.88 -18.40 -6.14
C LYS A 99 26.70 -18.91 -7.57
N LEU A 100 26.07 -18.12 -8.45
CA LEU A 100 25.88 -18.47 -9.85
C LEU A 100 27.23 -18.69 -10.56
N HIS A 101 28.18 -17.78 -10.38
CA HIS A 101 29.52 -17.90 -10.94
C HIS A 101 30.23 -19.17 -10.44
N LEU A 102 30.12 -19.48 -9.15
CA LEU A 102 30.67 -20.70 -8.56
C LEU A 102 30.04 -21.96 -9.19
N THR A 103 28.71 -22.01 -9.32
CA THR A 103 28.04 -23.14 -9.97
C THR A 103 28.44 -23.27 -11.43
N GLN A 104 28.59 -22.16 -12.16
CA GLN A 104 29.03 -22.17 -13.55
C GLN A 104 30.48 -22.68 -13.69
N GLN A 105 31.36 -22.31 -12.76
CA GLN A 105 32.73 -22.84 -12.69
C GLN A 105 32.74 -24.34 -12.39
N GLN A 106 31.88 -24.82 -11.48
CA GLN A 106 31.73 -26.24 -11.19
C GLN A 106 31.25 -27.02 -12.43
N THR A 107 30.23 -26.52 -13.13
CA THR A 107 29.73 -27.11 -14.38
C THR A 107 30.80 -27.15 -15.46
N ALA A 108 31.57 -26.07 -15.65
CA ALA A 108 32.67 -26.04 -16.60
C ALA A 108 33.78 -27.05 -16.24
N THR A 109 34.09 -27.19 -14.95
CA THR A 109 35.07 -28.18 -14.46
C THR A 109 34.58 -29.61 -14.72
N LEU A 110 33.29 -29.88 -14.47
CA LEU A 110 32.68 -31.18 -14.70
C LEU A 110 32.65 -31.53 -16.20
N ASN A 111 32.28 -30.57 -17.05
CA ASN A 111 32.36 -30.73 -18.51
C ASN A 111 33.79 -31.04 -18.95
N ASN A 112 34.80 -30.29 -18.51
CA ASN A 112 36.20 -30.56 -18.84
C ASN A 112 36.68 -31.96 -18.39
N LEU A 113 36.20 -32.45 -17.23
CA LEU A 113 36.48 -33.82 -16.77
C LEU A 113 35.79 -34.85 -17.67
N LEU A 114 34.55 -34.59 -18.11
CA LEU A 114 33.83 -35.42 -19.06
C LEU A 114 34.59 -35.51 -20.39
N GLN A 115 35.01 -34.37 -20.96
CA GLN A 115 35.81 -34.32 -22.20
C GLN A 115 37.11 -35.12 -22.06
N ARG A 116 37.85 -34.90 -20.95
CA ARG A 116 39.10 -35.61 -20.67
C ARG A 116 38.93 -37.11 -20.46
N SER A 117 37.77 -37.55 -19.99
CA SER A 117 37.49 -38.97 -19.78
C SER A 117 37.31 -39.76 -21.08
N GLY A 118 37.32 -39.10 -22.24
CA GLY A 118 37.22 -39.75 -23.55
C GLY A 118 35.82 -40.28 -23.87
N LEU A 119 34.80 -39.88 -23.09
CA LEU A 119 33.40 -40.22 -23.31
C LEU A 119 32.72 -39.36 -24.40
N GLU A 120 33.41 -38.35 -24.93
CA GLU A 120 32.90 -37.38 -25.91
C GLU A 120 32.94 -37.90 -27.38
N GLY A 121 33.20 -39.20 -27.57
CA GLY A 121 33.31 -39.83 -28.88
C GLY A 121 32.35 -41.01 -29.10
N ILE A 122 31.30 -41.14 -28.27
CA ILE A 122 30.31 -42.22 -28.37
C ILE A 122 29.00 -41.73 -29.04
N ASP A 123 29.08 -40.67 -29.85
CA ASP A 123 27.92 -40.17 -30.61
C ASP A 123 27.67 -40.98 -31.91
N ASP A 124 28.55 -41.92 -32.27
CA ASP A 124 28.50 -42.66 -33.54
C ASP A 124 28.36 -44.20 -33.36
N LEU A 125 28.10 -44.67 -32.14
CA LEU A 125 27.82 -46.08 -31.84
C LEU A 125 26.36 -46.24 -31.41
N GLY A 126 25.47 -46.37 -32.40
CA GLY A 126 24.12 -46.94 -32.27
C GLY A 126 23.30 -46.44 -31.08
N GLU A 127 22.47 -45.43 -31.36
CA GLU A 127 21.62 -44.66 -30.42
C GLU A 127 20.75 -45.49 -29.46
N ASP A 128 20.54 -46.78 -29.69
CA ASP A 128 19.55 -47.58 -28.97
C ASP A 128 20.10 -48.48 -27.83
N ASN A 129 21.43 -48.56 -27.58
CA ASN A 129 21.96 -49.47 -26.54
C ASN A 129 22.93 -48.81 -25.55
N ILE A 130 23.74 -47.84 -26.00
CA ILE A 130 24.68 -47.15 -25.10
C ILE A 130 23.95 -46.13 -24.23
N GLY A 131 22.94 -45.44 -24.75
CA GLY A 131 22.12 -44.52 -23.95
C GLY A 131 21.45 -45.23 -22.78
N GLU A 132 20.95 -46.44 -22.98
CA GLU A 132 20.30 -47.25 -21.94
C GLU A 132 21.33 -47.79 -20.93
N GLN A 133 22.52 -48.20 -21.37
CA GLN A 133 23.62 -48.59 -20.47
C GLN A 133 24.19 -47.40 -19.68
N VAL A 134 24.31 -46.22 -20.29
CA VAL A 134 24.74 -44.99 -19.60
C VAL A 134 23.67 -44.54 -18.63
N ALA A 135 22.39 -44.57 -19.00
CA ALA A 135 21.28 -44.29 -18.08
C ALA A 135 21.25 -45.29 -16.92
N PHE A 136 21.50 -46.57 -17.18
CA PHE A 136 21.62 -47.60 -16.14
C PHE A 136 22.83 -47.34 -15.22
N LEU A 137 24.00 -47.01 -15.78
CA LEU A 137 25.19 -46.69 -14.99
C LEU A 137 25.04 -45.37 -14.22
N VAL A 138 24.34 -44.37 -14.76
CA VAL A 138 24.00 -43.12 -14.07
C VAL A 138 23.01 -43.39 -12.94
N ALA A 139 21.98 -44.22 -13.17
CA ALA A 139 21.03 -44.63 -12.14
C ALA A 139 21.72 -45.46 -11.05
N ASP A 140 22.62 -46.38 -11.42
CA ASP A 140 23.37 -47.20 -10.48
C ASP A 140 24.43 -46.37 -9.73
N HIS A 141 25.06 -45.38 -10.39
CA HIS A 141 25.95 -44.41 -9.74
C HIS A 141 25.19 -43.48 -8.78
N LEU A 142 23.99 -43.01 -9.14
CA LEU A 142 23.12 -42.23 -8.24
C LEU A 142 22.71 -43.07 -7.02
N LYS A 143 22.35 -44.34 -7.25
CA LYS A 143 22.01 -45.29 -6.18
C LYS A 143 23.22 -45.58 -5.28
N LEU A 144 24.39 -45.81 -5.85
CA LEU A 144 25.65 -45.99 -5.12
C LEU A 144 26.06 -44.72 -4.37
N MET A 145 25.84 -43.54 -4.93
CA MET A 145 26.06 -42.27 -4.22
C MET A 145 25.09 -42.11 -3.06
N GLU A 146 23.81 -42.46 -3.23
CA GLU A 146 22.82 -42.45 -2.16
C GLU A 146 23.20 -43.48 -1.07
N GLU A 147 23.63 -44.68 -1.44
CA GLU A 147 24.15 -45.70 -0.52
C GLU A 147 25.43 -45.21 0.18
N VAL A 148 26.36 -44.55 -0.50
CA VAL A 148 27.55 -43.93 0.10
C VAL A 148 27.19 -42.76 1.01
N GLU A 149 26.15 -41.99 0.69
CA GLU A 149 25.67 -40.89 1.52
C GLU A 149 24.95 -41.41 2.77
N ILE A 150 24.13 -42.46 2.63
CA ILE A 150 23.52 -43.22 3.71
C ILE A 150 24.63 -43.86 4.57
N LEU A 151 25.63 -44.49 3.97
CA LEU A 151 26.77 -45.09 4.65
C LEU A 151 27.69 -44.03 5.27
N LYS A 152 27.81 -42.82 4.72
CA LYS A 152 28.49 -41.70 5.38
C LYS A 152 27.66 -41.26 6.59
N LYS A 153 26.36 -40.99 6.40
CA LYS A 153 25.42 -40.65 7.49
C LYS A 153 25.43 -41.71 8.60
N LEU A 154 25.55 -43.00 8.27
CA LEU A 154 25.67 -44.14 9.19
C LEU A 154 27.09 -44.35 9.75
N LYS A 155 28.17 -44.22 8.97
CA LYS A 155 29.57 -44.37 9.47
C LYS A 155 29.97 -43.22 10.38
N PHE A 156 29.44 -42.02 10.17
CA PHE A 156 29.61 -40.94 11.15
C PHE A 156 28.83 -41.22 12.45
N SER A 157 27.96 -42.26 12.54
CA SER A 157 27.18 -42.58 13.76
C SER A 157 27.94 -43.33 14.86
N ASN A 158 29.15 -43.82 14.61
CA ASN A 158 29.92 -44.60 15.60
C ASN A 158 31.16 -43.89 16.19
N GLY A 159 31.31 -42.58 15.98
CA GLY A 159 32.38 -41.78 16.61
C GLY A 159 31.80 -40.77 17.58
N MET A 160 32.37 -40.67 18.78
CA MET A 160 32.01 -39.74 19.88
C MET A 160 31.93 -38.23 19.50
N GLY A 161 32.07 -37.85 18.22
CA GLY A 161 31.96 -36.48 17.72
C GLY A 161 30.52 -36.02 17.41
N LYS A 162 29.58 -36.92 17.12
CA LYS A 162 28.20 -36.52 16.77
C LYS A 162 27.40 -35.96 17.94
N GLU A 163 27.65 -36.42 19.16
CA GLU A 163 27.03 -35.80 20.34
C GLU A 163 27.48 -34.35 20.51
N SER A 164 28.73 -34.03 20.16
CA SER A 164 29.25 -32.67 20.20
C SER A 164 28.63 -31.78 19.10
N GLU A 165 28.47 -32.30 17.89
CA GLU A 165 27.84 -31.58 16.78
C GLU A 165 26.33 -31.38 17.01
N LEU A 166 25.63 -32.42 17.49
CA LEU A 166 24.22 -32.34 17.88
C LEU A 166 24.02 -31.38 19.06
N LEU A 167 24.93 -31.37 20.04
CA LEU A 167 24.90 -30.40 21.13
C LEU A 167 25.08 -28.98 20.61
N THR A 168 26.00 -28.76 19.67
CA THR A 168 26.24 -27.45 19.05
C THR A 168 25.02 -26.98 18.25
N GLU A 169 24.40 -27.87 17.48
CA GLU A 169 23.18 -27.59 16.73
C GLU A 169 21.99 -27.34 17.65
N MET A 170 21.88 -28.10 18.75
CA MET A 170 20.88 -27.86 19.79
C MET A 170 21.09 -26.49 20.43
N VAL A 171 22.32 -26.11 20.82
CA VAL A 171 22.62 -24.77 21.34
C VAL A 171 22.22 -23.69 20.33
N LYS A 172 22.54 -23.88 19.05
CA LYS A 172 22.17 -22.95 17.97
C LYS A 172 20.66 -22.82 17.80
N VAL A 173 19.92 -23.93 17.73
CA VAL A 173 18.44 -23.90 17.64
C VAL A 173 17.83 -23.27 18.90
N THR A 174 18.44 -23.50 20.07
CA THR A 174 17.96 -22.91 21.32
C THR A 174 18.21 -21.40 21.37
N SER A 175 19.34 -20.91 20.83
CA SER A 175 19.62 -19.49 20.75
C SER A 175 18.77 -18.78 19.70
N GLU A 176 18.57 -19.38 18.52
CA GLU A 176 17.65 -18.88 17.49
C GLU A 176 16.20 -18.82 18.00
N LYS A 177 15.74 -19.85 18.71
CA LYS A 177 14.43 -19.87 19.36
C LYS A 177 14.27 -18.73 20.36
N GLU A 178 15.32 -18.41 21.11
CA GLU A 178 15.27 -17.33 22.09
C GLU A 178 15.30 -15.94 21.42
N VAL A 179 16.01 -15.77 20.31
CA VAL A 179 15.94 -14.55 19.49
C VAL A 179 14.54 -14.34 18.93
N LEU A 180 13.95 -15.38 18.33
CA LEU A 180 12.58 -15.32 17.80
C LEU A 180 11.56 -15.02 18.90
N ARG A 181 11.77 -15.52 20.13
CA ARG A 181 10.92 -15.15 21.28
C ARG A 181 10.98 -13.66 21.60
N ARG A 182 12.19 -13.07 21.60
CA ARG A 182 12.34 -11.62 21.84
C ARG A 182 11.67 -10.82 20.74
N GLU A 183 11.88 -11.20 19.48
CA GLU A 183 11.25 -10.54 18.35
C GLU A 183 9.72 -10.62 18.40
N VAL A 184 9.15 -11.78 18.75
CA VAL A 184 7.70 -11.93 18.97
C VAL A 184 7.22 -11.04 20.13
N SER A 185 8.00 -10.91 21.21
CA SER A 185 7.69 -10.01 22.32
C SER A 185 7.67 -8.55 21.87
N ASP A 186 8.71 -8.10 21.16
CA ASP A 186 8.84 -6.72 20.66
C ASP A 186 7.72 -6.37 19.67
N ILE A 187 7.38 -7.29 18.76
CA ILE A 187 6.25 -7.12 17.83
C ILE A 187 4.94 -7.04 18.61
N THR A 188 4.75 -7.86 19.64
CA THR A 188 3.54 -7.83 20.47
C THR A 188 3.42 -6.49 21.20
N GLU A 189 4.50 -5.98 21.80
CA GLU A 189 4.52 -4.67 22.44
C GLU A 189 4.18 -3.55 21.45
N ARG A 190 4.79 -3.56 20.26
CA ARG A 190 4.49 -2.61 19.19
C ARG A 190 3.02 -2.68 18.74
N LEU A 191 2.45 -3.87 18.65
CA LEU A 191 1.04 -4.07 18.32
C LEU A 191 0.13 -3.45 19.39
N THR A 192 0.42 -3.67 20.68
CA THR A 192 -0.37 -3.05 21.77
C THR A 192 -0.30 -1.52 21.78
N LEU A 193 0.84 -0.93 21.40
CA LEU A 193 0.98 0.52 21.28
C LEU A 193 0.16 1.07 20.10
N LEU A 194 0.18 0.38 18.96
CA LEU A 194 -0.63 0.74 17.79
C LEU A 194 -2.14 0.62 18.07
N GLU A 195 -2.57 -0.42 18.79
CA GLU A 195 -3.98 -0.56 19.20
C GLU A 195 -4.41 0.57 20.13
N LYS A 196 -3.56 0.99 21.08
CA LYS A 196 -3.84 2.14 21.95
C LYS A 196 -3.94 3.44 21.15
N ALA A 197 -3.03 3.68 20.21
CA ALA A 197 -3.06 4.84 19.34
C ALA A 197 -4.30 4.85 18.44
N SER A 198 -4.69 3.70 17.89
CA SER A 198 -5.91 3.55 17.08
C SER A 198 -7.16 3.88 17.88
N ARG A 199 -7.30 3.34 19.10
CA ARG A 199 -8.43 3.67 19.99
C ARG A 199 -8.47 5.15 20.36
N GLN A 200 -7.32 5.78 20.54
CA GLN A 200 -7.27 7.21 20.83
C GLN A 200 -7.77 8.04 19.65
N LEU A 201 -7.37 7.70 18.42
CA LEU A 201 -7.85 8.36 17.20
C LEU A 201 -9.36 8.16 17.00
N GLU A 202 -9.91 7.00 17.34
CA GLU A 202 -11.35 6.74 17.33
C GLU A 202 -12.09 7.71 18.28
N LEU A 203 -11.61 7.86 19.53
CA LEU A 203 -12.18 8.79 20.50
C LEU A 203 -12.08 10.27 20.07
N ASP A 204 -10.96 10.66 19.47
CA ASP A 204 -10.77 12.02 18.97
C ASP A 204 -11.69 12.32 17.78
N ASN A 205 -11.90 11.35 16.89
CA ASN A 205 -12.87 11.45 15.80
C ASN A 205 -14.31 11.56 16.32
N GLU A 206 -14.70 10.77 17.32
CA GLU A 206 -16.00 10.89 17.97
C GLU A 206 -16.20 12.28 18.60
N ARG A 207 -15.16 12.81 19.26
CA ARG A 207 -15.18 14.14 19.85
C ARG A 207 -15.30 15.25 18.81
N LEU A 208 -14.59 15.14 17.69
CA LEU A 208 -14.71 16.08 16.57
C LEU A 208 -16.10 16.00 15.92
N ALA A 209 -16.63 14.80 15.72
CA ALA A 209 -17.98 14.61 15.19
C ALA A 209 -19.04 15.24 16.11
N PHE A 210 -18.88 15.10 17.43
CA PHE A 210 -19.75 15.76 18.42
C PHE A 210 -19.69 17.28 18.31
N LYS A 211 -18.48 17.88 18.27
CA LYS A 211 -18.30 19.33 18.11
C LYS A 211 -18.86 19.87 16.79
N LEU A 212 -18.71 19.12 15.70
CA LEU A 212 -19.30 19.48 14.41
C LEU A 212 -20.83 19.45 14.47
N SER A 213 -21.40 18.46 15.14
CA SER A 213 -22.85 18.36 15.34
C SER A 213 -23.38 19.53 16.19
N GLU A 214 -22.65 19.92 17.24
CA GLU A 214 -22.96 21.08 18.07
C GLU A 214 -22.89 22.40 17.26
N ALA A 215 -21.84 22.60 16.47
CA ALA A 215 -21.70 23.77 15.61
C ALA A 215 -22.79 23.85 14.53
N LEU A 216 -23.20 22.71 13.95
CA LEU A 216 -24.31 22.65 13.01
C LEU A 216 -25.65 23.01 13.67
N ALA A 217 -25.90 22.52 14.89
CA ALA A 217 -27.10 22.87 15.65
C ALA A 217 -27.16 24.37 15.97
N GLU A 218 -26.03 24.98 16.37
CA GLU A 218 -25.94 26.43 16.57
C GLU A 218 -26.21 27.24 15.29
N LEU A 219 -25.72 26.75 14.13
CA LEU A 219 -25.97 27.39 12.84
C LEU A 219 -27.45 27.30 12.46
N GLU A 220 -28.08 26.13 12.65
CA GLU A 220 -29.53 25.95 12.43
C GLU A 220 -30.35 26.86 13.33
N GLU A 221 -29.97 27.03 14.61
CA GLU A 221 -30.63 27.95 15.53
C GLU A 221 -30.50 29.41 15.07
N ARG A 222 -29.29 29.85 14.67
CA ARG A 222 -29.07 31.20 14.14
C ARG A 222 -29.83 31.44 12.84
N GLU A 223 -29.92 30.45 11.95
CA GLU A 223 -30.74 30.54 10.74
C GLU A 223 -32.23 30.69 11.07
N ALA A 224 -32.72 29.96 12.08
CA ALA A 224 -34.09 30.09 12.57
C ALA A 224 -34.36 31.48 13.17
N GLN A 225 -33.41 32.04 13.94
CA GLN A 225 -33.50 33.41 14.47
C GLN A 225 -33.54 34.46 13.35
N LEU A 226 -32.71 34.31 12.31
CA LEU A 226 -32.73 35.19 11.13
C LEU A 226 -34.06 35.11 10.37
N LYS A 227 -34.65 33.91 10.23
CA LYS A 227 -35.99 33.73 9.63
C LYS A 227 -37.08 34.42 10.43
N GLN A 228 -37.00 34.42 11.77
CA GLN A 228 -37.96 35.12 12.62
C GLN A 228 -37.83 36.64 12.53
N LEU A 229 -36.59 37.17 12.46
CA LEU A 229 -36.34 38.60 12.30
C LEU A 229 -36.72 39.12 10.90
N GLY A 230 -36.48 38.33 9.85
CA GLY A 230 -36.84 38.68 8.47
C GLY A 230 -38.33 38.48 8.13
N GLY A 231 -39.09 37.75 8.94
CA GLY A 231 -40.50 37.42 8.67
C GLY A 231 -41.50 38.58 8.85
N ASN A 232 -41.08 39.71 9.40
CA ASN A 232 -41.95 40.89 9.58
C ASN A 232 -41.86 41.92 8.45
N GLU A 233 -40.98 41.72 7.47
CA GLU A 233 -40.91 42.56 6.27
C GLU A 233 -41.69 41.91 5.11
N GLN A 234 -43.02 41.90 5.19
CA GLN A 234 -43.91 41.55 4.07
C GLN A 234 -43.87 42.57 2.91
N GLY A 235 -42.78 43.33 2.75
CA GLY A 235 -42.67 44.44 1.79
C GLY A 235 -41.47 44.40 0.84
N ALA A 236 -40.55 43.44 0.97
CA ALA A 236 -39.32 43.41 0.18
C ALA A 236 -39.12 42.07 -0.58
N GLU A 237 -40.16 41.61 -1.27
CA GLU A 237 -40.02 40.60 -2.33
C GLU A 237 -39.33 41.22 -3.57
N SER A 238 -38.06 41.61 -3.48
CA SER A 238 -37.25 41.89 -4.69
C SER A 238 -35.75 42.08 -4.46
N LEU A 239 -35.15 41.44 -3.46
CA LEU A 239 -33.72 41.12 -3.58
C LEU A 239 -33.57 39.63 -3.79
N ILE A 240 -33.55 39.31 -5.08
CA ILE A 240 -33.00 38.08 -5.64
C ILE A 240 -31.64 37.86 -4.98
N TRP A 241 -31.60 37.02 -3.94
CA TRP A 241 -30.37 36.36 -3.56
C TRP A 241 -29.95 35.56 -4.78
N ILE A 242 -29.02 36.12 -5.55
CA ILE A 242 -28.32 35.42 -6.61
C ILE A 242 -27.59 34.29 -5.89
N SER A 243 -28.26 33.13 -5.85
CA SER A 243 -27.63 31.87 -5.50
C SER A 243 -26.36 31.78 -6.32
N PRO A 244 -25.18 31.62 -5.69
CA PRO A 244 -23.99 31.29 -6.43
C PRO A 244 -24.33 30.01 -7.19
N GLN A 245 -24.41 30.11 -8.53
CA GLN A 245 -24.52 28.95 -9.39
C GLN A 245 -23.33 28.05 -9.06
N ARG A 246 -23.59 27.05 -8.22
CA ARG A 246 -22.76 25.85 -8.13
C ARG A 246 -22.75 25.29 -9.54
N SER A 247 -21.62 25.46 -10.21
CA SER A 247 -21.25 24.69 -11.38
C SER A 247 -21.27 23.21 -11.00
N HIS A 248 -22.41 22.56 -11.24
CA HIS A 248 -22.52 21.11 -11.27
C HIS A 248 -21.76 20.58 -12.49
N GLN A 249 -20.44 20.46 -12.34
CA GLN A 249 -19.63 19.41 -12.96
C GLN A 249 -18.66 18.89 -11.90
N CYS A 250 -19.23 18.29 -10.85
CA CYS A 250 -18.50 17.33 -10.03
C CYS A 250 -19.06 15.96 -10.37
N ALA A 251 -18.20 15.13 -10.93
CA ALA A 251 -18.51 13.77 -11.32
C ALA A 251 -19.10 13.00 -10.13
N ARG A 252 -20.16 12.29 -10.45
CA ARG A 252 -20.89 11.36 -9.60
C ARG A 252 -19.99 10.15 -9.31
N SER A 253 -19.18 10.22 -8.27
CA SER A 253 -18.64 9.03 -7.59
C SER A 253 -19.46 8.80 -6.34
N GLN A 254 -20.51 7.98 -6.50
CA GLN A 254 -21.24 7.40 -5.38
C GLN A 254 -20.27 6.54 -4.56
N SER A 255 -19.86 7.06 -3.40
CA SER A 255 -19.28 6.25 -2.33
C SER A 255 -20.42 5.52 -1.63
N MET A 256 -20.62 4.24 -1.99
CA MET A 256 -21.40 3.30 -1.20
C MET A 256 -20.54 2.77 -0.07
N TYR A 257 -20.61 3.39 1.11
CA TYR A 257 -20.22 2.74 2.36
C TYR A 257 -21.09 3.30 3.51
N THR A 258 -22.33 2.83 3.58
CA THR A 258 -23.04 2.73 4.87
C THR A 258 -23.82 1.41 4.90
N GLY A 259 -23.60 0.64 5.96
CA GLY A 259 -24.52 -0.39 6.42
C GLY A 259 -24.15 -1.82 6.07
N LEU A 260 -23.36 -2.48 6.92
CA LEU A 260 -23.51 -3.92 7.16
C LEU A 260 -23.06 -4.25 8.60
N TYR A 261 -23.97 -4.05 9.54
CA TYR A 261 -24.00 -4.80 10.79
C TYR A 261 -24.83 -6.09 10.56
N HIS A 262 -24.25 -7.21 10.96
CA HIS A 262 -24.85 -8.50 11.34
C HIS A 262 -26.16 -8.98 10.68
N ARG A 263 -26.06 -10.06 9.87
CA ARG A 263 -26.97 -11.23 9.96
C ARG A 263 -26.44 -12.47 9.20
N GLU A 264 -25.94 -13.46 9.93
CA GLU A 264 -26.15 -14.89 9.61
C GLU A 264 -27.64 -15.24 9.88
N PRO A 265 -28.29 -16.29 9.33
CA PRO A 265 -27.76 -17.43 8.55
C PRO A 265 -28.62 -17.80 7.31
N SER A 266 -28.14 -18.72 6.46
CA SER A 266 -28.83 -19.97 6.08
C SER A 266 -28.29 -20.62 4.80
N LEU A 267 -28.10 -21.94 4.91
CA LEU A 267 -27.83 -22.89 3.85
C LEU A 267 -29.00 -22.96 2.85
N ASN A 268 -28.71 -22.94 1.54
CA ASN A 268 -29.06 -24.01 0.58
C ASN A 268 -28.94 -23.57 -0.89
N SER A 269 -28.65 -24.57 -1.71
CA SER A 269 -28.94 -24.67 -3.15
C SER A 269 -27.87 -24.27 -4.16
N LEU A 270 -26.94 -25.22 -4.37
CA LEU A 270 -26.66 -25.88 -5.67
C LEU A 270 -27.06 -25.12 -6.95
N ARG A 271 -26.07 -24.86 -7.81
CA ARG A 271 -25.99 -25.55 -9.11
C ARG A 271 -24.61 -25.43 -9.75
N THR A 272 -24.02 -26.61 -9.92
CA THR A 272 -22.90 -26.98 -10.77
C THR A 272 -23.22 -26.74 -12.25
N VAL A 273 -22.23 -26.28 -13.02
CA VAL A 273 -22.13 -26.58 -14.45
C VAL A 273 -20.72 -27.09 -14.70
N ASN A 274 -20.67 -28.37 -15.07
CA ASN A 274 -19.50 -29.09 -15.55
C ASN A 274 -19.16 -28.64 -16.97
N CYS A 275 -17.86 -28.64 -17.33
CA CYS A 275 -17.42 -28.90 -18.69
C CYS A 275 -16.32 -29.97 -18.64
N GLU A 276 -16.68 -31.17 -19.09
CA GLU A 276 -15.80 -32.29 -19.49
C GLU A 276 -15.03 -31.84 -20.77
N VAL A 277 -13.69 -31.94 -20.82
CA VAL A 277 -12.88 -33.07 -21.30
C VAL A 277 -13.34 -33.67 -22.63
N SER A 278 -12.51 -33.51 -23.66
CA SER A 278 -12.35 -34.49 -24.75
C SER A 278 -10.91 -34.40 -25.29
N GLU A 279 -10.27 -35.57 -25.34
CA GLU A 279 -8.90 -35.84 -25.76
C GLU A 279 -8.77 -35.99 -27.29
N GLY A 280 -7.55 -35.75 -27.79
CA GLY A 280 -6.88 -36.61 -28.79
C GLY A 280 -6.95 -36.21 -30.27
N GLN A 281 -5.82 -35.78 -30.86
CA GLN A 281 -4.98 -36.62 -31.73
C GLN A 281 -3.84 -35.83 -32.43
N GLU A 282 -2.71 -36.54 -32.56
CA GLU A 282 -1.43 -36.15 -33.15
C GLU A 282 -1.48 -35.97 -34.68
N SER A 283 -0.65 -35.05 -35.23
CA SER A 283 0.36 -35.33 -36.27
C SER A 283 0.99 -34.03 -36.85
N LEU A 284 2.32 -34.03 -36.93
CA LEU A 284 3.20 -33.14 -37.70
C LEU A 284 3.58 -33.83 -39.05
N PRO A 285 4.38 -33.25 -39.97
CA PRO A 285 4.57 -31.86 -40.42
C PRO A 285 4.65 -31.71 -41.97
N ARG A 286 4.54 -30.48 -42.54
CA ARG A 286 5.30 -30.00 -43.74
C ARG A 286 4.89 -28.58 -44.20
N ASN A 287 5.90 -27.74 -44.46
CA ASN A 287 5.86 -26.50 -45.27
C ASN A 287 5.92 -26.84 -46.79
N PRO A 288 5.87 -25.87 -47.76
CA PRO A 288 5.23 -24.55 -47.83
C PRO A 288 4.43 -24.32 -49.17
N SER A 289 3.88 -23.11 -49.33
CA SER A 289 3.63 -22.38 -50.59
C SER A 289 2.21 -22.37 -51.22
N GLU A 290 1.82 -21.14 -51.56
CA GLU A 290 0.91 -20.67 -52.63
C GLU A 290 -0.62 -20.61 -52.44
N ALA A 291 -1.06 -19.37 -52.26
CA ALA A 291 -2.01 -18.63 -53.10
C ALA A 291 -3.53 -18.87 -52.96
N SER A 292 -4.19 -17.74 -52.62
CA SER A 292 -5.41 -17.19 -53.21
C SER A 292 -6.69 -17.16 -52.38
N LEU A 293 -7.13 -15.91 -52.19
CA LEU A 293 -8.51 -15.41 -52.22
C LEU A 293 -9.49 -15.91 -51.15
N LEU A 294 -9.78 -15.06 -50.16
CA LEU A 294 -11.10 -14.42 -50.10
C LEU A 294 -11.06 -13.15 -49.24
N GLU A 295 -11.72 -12.12 -49.75
CA GLU A 295 -12.01 -10.85 -49.11
C GLU A 295 -12.83 -11.05 -47.83
N GLU A 296 -12.49 -10.34 -46.76
CA GLU A 296 -13.52 -9.70 -45.95
C GLU A 296 -12.94 -8.48 -45.20
N HIS A 297 -13.69 -7.39 -45.32
CA HIS A 297 -13.56 -6.12 -44.62
C HIS A 297 -13.52 -6.33 -43.10
N ASP A 298 -12.59 -5.68 -42.39
CA ASP A 298 -12.96 -4.72 -41.35
C ASP A 298 -11.77 -3.92 -40.81
N GLN A 299 -12.10 -2.68 -40.44
CA GLN A 299 -11.22 -1.55 -40.24
C GLN A 299 -10.46 -1.61 -38.89
N GLU A 300 -9.14 -1.40 -38.93
CA GLU A 300 -8.40 -0.81 -37.82
C GLU A 300 -8.85 0.64 -37.58
N PRO A 301 -8.73 1.12 -36.33
CA PRO A 301 -8.24 2.47 -36.13
C PRO A 301 -6.95 2.48 -35.30
N THR A 302 -5.94 3.05 -35.94
CA THR A 302 -4.70 3.60 -35.40
C THR A 302 -4.90 4.50 -34.18
N PRO A 303 -3.94 4.53 -33.23
CA PRO A 303 -3.98 5.49 -32.12
C PRO A 303 -3.53 6.87 -32.63
N ARG A 304 -4.47 7.82 -32.68
CA ARG A 304 -4.19 9.23 -32.94
C ARG A 304 -3.52 9.86 -31.73
N LEU A 305 -2.33 10.42 -31.96
CA LEU A 305 -1.72 11.48 -31.17
C LEU A 305 -2.72 12.63 -30.94
N SER A 306 -3.22 12.77 -29.72
CA SER A 306 -3.92 13.98 -29.28
C SER A 306 -2.90 14.98 -28.75
N ARG A 307 -2.56 15.90 -29.64
CA ARG A 307 -1.95 17.21 -29.41
C ARG A 307 -2.69 17.93 -28.28
N ALA A 308 -2.04 18.11 -27.14
CA ALA A 308 -2.58 18.92 -26.05
C ALA A 308 -2.53 20.39 -26.45
N ASP A 309 -3.72 20.99 -26.57
CA ASP A 309 -3.96 22.40 -26.77
C ASP A 309 -3.46 23.20 -25.55
N THR A 310 -2.31 23.85 -25.69
CA THR A 310 -1.92 24.97 -24.83
C THR A 310 -2.78 26.18 -25.18
N ARG A 311 -3.97 26.27 -24.57
CA ARG A 311 -4.71 27.53 -24.46
C ARG A 311 -3.93 28.48 -23.56
N SER A 312 -3.02 29.22 -24.18
CA SER A 312 -2.45 30.46 -23.65
C SER A 312 -3.59 31.45 -23.42
N PHE A 313 -3.98 31.63 -22.15
CA PHE A 313 -4.82 32.75 -21.76
C PHE A 313 -3.99 34.01 -21.82
N GLY A 314 -4.37 34.90 -22.74
CA GLY A 314 -3.80 36.22 -22.88
C GLY A 314 -3.91 37.02 -21.59
N ALA A 315 -2.80 37.63 -21.20
CA ALA A 315 -2.76 38.78 -20.31
C ALA A 315 -1.58 39.68 -20.71
N ASP A 316 -1.51 40.03 -22.00
CA ASP A 316 -0.96 41.32 -22.42
C ASP A 316 -1.95 42.41 -21.98
N SER A 317 -1.96 42.68 -20.67
CA SER A 317 -2.46 43.94 -20.13
C SER A 317 -1.26 44.81 -19.84
N THR A 318 -0.56 45.16 -20.91
CA THR A 318 0.08 46.47 -21.01
C THR A 318 -1.02 47.48 -20.68
N PRO A 319 -0.96 48.21 -19.55
CA PRO A 319 -1.89 49.33 -19.37
C PRO A 319 -1.71 50.24 -20.59
N PRO A 320 -2.81 50.79 -21.15
CA PRO A 320 -2.71 51.68 -22.29
C PRO A 320 -1.69 52.73 -21.90
N SER A 321 -0.65 52.84 -22.74
CA SER A 321 0.37 53.83 -22.62
C SER A 321 -0.27 55.12 -22.15
N LEU A 322 0.07 55.55 -20.94
CA LEU A 322 0.15 56.95 -20.61
C LEU A 322 1.26 57.51 -21.51
N LEU A 323 0.97 57.55 -22.82
CA LEU A 323 1.48 58.55 -23.71
C LEU A 323 1.08 59.83 -23.00
N LEU A 324 2.07 60.37 -22.28
CA LEU A 324 2.34 61.79 -22.22
C LEU A 324 1.56 62.44 -23.36
N SER A 325 0.37 62.94 -23.04
CA SER A 325 -0.32 63.84 -23.92
C SER A 325 0.70 64.92 -24.18
N GLU A 326 1.21 64.97 -25.41
CA GLU A 326 2.04 66.07 -25.85
C GLU A 326 1.33 67.35 -25.39
N PRO A 327 1.97 68.25 -24.64
CA PRO A 327 1.34 69.50 -24.21
C PRO A 327 1.08 70.46 -25.38
N ASN A 328 1.14 69.99 -26.63
CA ASN A 328 1.07 70.81 -27.84
C ASN A 328 -0.25 70.72 -28.61
N THR A 329 -1.24 69.94 -28.17
CA THR A 329 -2.55 69.94 -28.81
C THR A 329 -3.67 70.11 -27.77
N SER A 330 -4.50 71.13 -27.98
CA SER A 330 -5.69 71.45 -27.19
C SER A 330 -5.50 72.22 -25.87
N CYS A 331 -4.77 73.34 -25.93
CA CYS A 331 -5.15 74.52 -25.13
C CYS A 331 -5.83 75.55 -26.06
N GLY A 332 -6.93 75.11 -26.66
CA GLY A 332 -7.79 75.95 -27.48
C GLY A 332 -8.72 76.82 -26.65
N SER A 333 -8.23 77.60 -25.68
CA SER A 333 -9.04 78.64 -25.02
C SER A 333 -8.26 79.64 -24.15
N LEU A 334 -7.05 80.06 -24.54
CA LEU A 334 -6.34 81.14 -23.83
C LEU A 334 -5.76 82.23 -24.74
N ARG A 335 -6.05 82.20 -26.06
CA ARG A 335 -5.71 83.31 -26.96
C ARG A 335 -6.67 84.50 -26.92
N ARG A 336 -7.78 84.43 -26.18
CA ARG A 336 -8.78 85.52 -26.11
C ARG A 336 -8.49 86.57 -25.03
N LEU A 337 -7.48 86.39 -24.19
CA LEU A 337 -7.12 87.38 -23.16
C LEU A 337 -5.95 88.29 -23.57
N SER A 338 -5.12 87.88 -24.54
CA SER A 338 -4.04 88.75 -25.04
C SER A 338 -4.51 89.87 -25.97
N SER A 339 -5.71 89.80 -26.57
CA SER A 339 -6.22 90.87 -27.43
C SER A 339 -7.00 91.96 -26.68
N LEU A 340 -7.17 91.84 -25.36
CA LEU A 340 -7.89 92.84 -24.55
C LEU A 340 -6.95 93.89 -23.93
N VAL A 341 -5.65 93.59 -23.82
CA VAL A 341 -4.65 94.48 -23.22
C VAL A 341 -4.16 95.56 -24.21
N ASP A 342 -4.24 95.32 -25.52
CA ASP A 342 -3.82 96.30 -26.53
C ASP A 342 -4.92 97.29 -26.94
N SER A 343 -6.16 97.15 -26.44
CA SER A 343 -7.31 97.95 -26.90
C SER A 343 -7.73 99.09 -25.95
N GLN A 344 -6.82 99.54 -25.07
CA GLN A 344 -7.06 100.67 -24.14
C GLN A 344 -6.11 101.87 -24.40
N HIS A 345 -5.93 102.26 -25.67
CA HIS A 345 -5.20 103.48 -26.06
C HIS A 345 -6.10 104.49 -26.79
N GLY A 346 -7.30 104.74 -26.25
CA GLY A 346 -8.24 105.69 -26.83
C GLY A 346 -8.90 106.57 -25.78
N ALA A 347 -8.46 107.83 -25.76
CA ALA A 347 -9.09 109.00 -25.13
C ALA A 347 -8.88 109.20 -23.61
N GLY A 348 -8.07 110.21 -23.27
CA GLY A 348 -8.00 110.77 -21.92
C GLY A 348 -6.69 111.51 -21.65
N ALA A 349 -6.56 112.71 -22.18
CA ALA A 349 -5.45 113.61 -21.91
C ALA A 349 -5.35 113.99 -20.42
N SER A 350 -4.13 114.35 -19.98
CA SER A 350 -3.79 115.00 -18.71
C SER A 350 -3.42 114.10 -17.50
N ALA A 351 -2.27 113.41 -17.56
CA ALA A 351 -1.47 113.09 -16.37
C ALA A 351 0.01 112.93 -16.74
N GLY A 352 0.92 113.21 -15.81
CA GLY A 352 2.30 113.61 -16.12
C GLY A 352 3.24 112.48 -16.58
N PRO A 353 4.43 112.82 -17.14
CA PRO A 353 5.35 111.89 -17.82
C PRO A 353 6.12 110.93 -16.90
N HIS A 354 5.75 110.78 -15.62
CA HIS A 354 6.50 110.00 -14.64
C HIS A 354 5.84 108.66 -14.25
N SER A 355 4.63 108.36 -14.72
CA SER A 355 3.89 107.12 -14.37
C SER A 355 4.21 105.92 -15.29
N ASP A 356 4.51 106.17 -16.57
CA ASP A 356 4.68 105.10 -17.57
C ASP A 356 5.99 104.29 -17.39
N LEU A 357 7.02 104.93 -16.83
CA LEU A 357 8.26 104.25 -16.47
C LEU A 357 8.08 103.29 -15.28
N SER A 358 7.11 103.55 -14.39
CA SER A 358 6.81 102.66 -13.26
C SER A 358 6.10 101.40 -13.74
N HIS A 359 5.09 101.53 -14.61
CA HIS A 359 4.36 100.39 -15.16
C HIS A 359 5.23 99.49 -16.04
N THR A 360 6.13 100.06 -16.84
CA THR A 360 7.04 99.25 -17.67
C THR A 360 8.04 98.45 -16.84
N ASN A 361 8.48 98.96 -15.69
CA ASN A 361 9.33 98.21 -14.76
C ASN A 361 8.56 97.12 -14.02
N GLU A 362 7.30 97.38 -13.63
CA GLU A 362 6.43 96.39 -13.01
C GLU A 362 6.12 95.22 -13.96
N VAL A 363 5.81 95.50 -15.23
CA VAL A 363 5.61 94.46 -16.26
C VAL A 363 6.87 93.61 -16.46
N LYS A 364 8.06 94.23 -16.46
CA LYS A 364 9.33 93.48 -16.54
C LYS A 364 9.54 92.59 -15.31
N ASN A 365 9.24 93.07 -14.11
CA ASN A 365 9.34 92.27 -12.89
C ASN A 365 8.36 91.08 -12.92
N LEU A 366 7.10 91.32 -13.27
CA LEU A 366 6.10 90.25 -13.42
C LEU A 366 6.50 89.24 -14.50
N GLN A 367 7.11 89.69 -15.59
CA GLN A 367 7.62 88.80 -16.64
C GLN A 367 8.78 87.91 -16.14
N VAL A 368 9.67 88.45 -15.30
CA VAL A 368 10.74 87.68 -14.67
C VAL A 368 10.16 86.67 -13.69
N GLU A 369 9.25 87.09 -12.79
CA GLU A 369 8.58 86.20 -11.85
C GLU A 369 7.80 85.08 -12.55
N PHE A 370 7.08 85.40 -13.64
CA PHE A 370 6.40 84.42 -14.47
C PHE A 370 7.37 83.38 -15.06
N ASN A 371 8.52 83.83 -15.59
CA ASN A 371 9.54 82.94 -16.12
C ASN A 371 10.15 82.06 -15.01
N THR A 372 10.41 82.63 -13.82
CA THR A 372 10.90 81.88 -12.66
C THR A 372 9.89 80.82 -12.20
N LEU A 373 8.60 81.16 -12.09
CA LEU A 373 7.53 80.21 -11.76
C LEU A 373 7.40 79.11 -12.81
N LYS A 374 7.54 79.46 -14.09
CA LYS A 374 7.53 78.49 -15.20
C LYS A 374 8.72 77.52 -15.10
N GLU A 375 9.92 77.99 -14.82
CA GLU A 375 11.11 77.16 -14.58
C GLU A 375 10.94 76.26 -13.35
N GLN A 376 10.39 76.81 -12.25
CA GLN A 376 10.07 76.02 -11.05
C GLN A 376 9.04 74.93 -11.33
N HIS A 377 7.99 75.23 -12.09
CA HIS A 377 6.97 74.27 -12.51
C HIS A 377 7.58 73.16 -13.38
N LEU A 378 8.44 73.50 -14.33
CA LEU A 378 9.16 72.51 -15.16
C LEU A 378 10.07 71.62 -14.30
N ALA A 379 10.86 72.20 -13.40
CA ALA A 379 11.72 71.44 -12.49
C ALA A 379 10.92 70.52 -11.56
N LEU A 380 9.76 70.96 -11.08
CA LEU A 380 8.87 70.14 -10.26
C LEU A 380 8.23 69.00 -11.07
N THR A 381 7.87 69.27 -12.33
CA THR A 381 7.38 68.27 -13.28
C THR A 381 8.44 67.20 -13.55
N GLU A 382 9.70 67.58 -13.76
CA GLU A 382 10.81 66.64 -13.95
C GLU A 382 11.07 65.79 -12.69
N LYS A 383 11.04 66.39 -11.50
CA LYS A 383 11.17 65.67 -10.22
C LYS A 383 10.03 64.66 -10.03
N TYR A 384 8.79 65.06 -10.32
CA TYR A 384 7.62 64.20 -10.28
C TYR A 384 7.77 63.03 -11.26
N ASN A 385 8.12 63.31 -12.52
CA ASN A 385 8.35 62.27 -13.53
C ASN A 385 9.45 61.29 -13.11
N THR A 386 10.56 61.79 -12.54
CA THR A 386 11.64 60.95 -12.01
C THR A 386 11.16 60.02 -10.90
N LEU A 387 10.31 60.52 -9.99
CA LEU A 387 9.73 59.73 -8.92
C LEU A 387 8.77 58.65 -9.47
N VAL A 388 7.92 59.03 -10.43
CA VAL A 388 6.99 58.10 -11.11
C VAL A 388 7.78 56.98 -11.82
N PHE A 389 8.82 57.29 -12.58
CA PHE A 389 9.65 56.27 -13.23
C PHE A 389 10.36 55.36 -12.23
N ARG A 390 10.85 55.91 -11.11
CA ARG A 390 11.44 55.10 -10.02
C ARG A 390 10.42 54.13 -9.44
N HIS A 391 9.19 54.59 -9.21
CA HIS A 391 8.10 53.76 -8.71
C HIS A 391 7.71 52.67 -9.72
N ILE A 392 7.54 53.00 -11.01
CA ILE A 392 7.26 52.02 -12.07
C ILE A 392 8.36 50.95 -12.13
N ARG A 393 9.63 51.35 -12.08
CA ARG A 393 10.77 50.43 -12.08
C ARG A 393 10.77 49.52 -10.85
N GLN A 394 10.49 50.06 -9.66
CA GLN A 394 10.43 49.27 -8.43
C GLN A 394 9.24 48.30 -8.44
N LYS A 395 8.08 48.73 -8.95
CA LYS A 395 6.89 47.90 -9.14
C LYS A 395 7.17 46.75 -10.11
N ALA A 396 7.81 47.03 -11.25
CA ALA A 396 8.21 46.01 -12.22
C ALA A 396 9.19 45.00 -11.62
N LYS A 397 10.19 45.47 -10.84
CA LYS A 397 11.15 44.60 -10.14
C LYS A 397 10.46 43.67 -9.14
N ARG A 398 9.57 44.20 -8.29
CA ARG A 398 8.81 43.38 -7.32
C ARG A 398 7.88 42.38 -8.00
N LYS A 399 7.21 42.79 -9.08
CA LYS A 399 6.37 41.91 -9.89
C LYS A 399 7.18 40.73 -10.45
N SER A 400 8.34 41.02 -11.07
CA SER A 400 9.24 39.97 -11.59
C SER A 400 9.74 39.02 -10.51
N GLN A 401 10.04 39.52 -9.30
CA GLN A 401 10.42 38.69 -8.15
C GLN A 401 9.27 37.78 -7.69
N LEU A 402 8.04 38.29 -7.62
CA LEU A 402 6.86 37.50 -7.28
C LEU A 402 6.58 36.43 -8.35
N ASP A 403 6.70 36.77 -9.63
CA ASP A 403 6.50 35.82 -10.73
C ASP A 403 7.56 34.71 -10.73
N GLU A 404 8.81 35.03 -10.35
CA GLU A 404 9.87 34.03 -10.15
C GLU A 404 9.57 33.10 -8.97
N LEU A 405 9.16 33.64 -7.82
CA LEU A 405 8.79 32.83 -6.66
C LEU A 405 7.59 31.92 -6.96
N ARG A 406 6.58 32.44 -7.67
CA ARG A 406 5.44 31.64 -8.13
C ARG A 406 5.88 30.50 -9.04
N ARG A 407 6.73 30.76 -10.04
CA ARG A 407 7.27 29.71 -10.92
C ARG A 407 8.05 28.62 -10.17
N ARG A 408 8.83 28.98 -9.14
CA ARG A 408 9.53 28.00 -8.29
C ARG A 408 8.56 27.15 -7.47
N MET A 409 7.53 27.77 -6.92
CA MET A 409 6.48 27.07 -6.18
C MET A 409 5.72 26.09 -7.09
N ASP A 410 5.32 26.53 -8.29
CA ASP A 410 4.63 25.68 -9.27
C ASP A 410 5.50 24.48 -9.70
N ALA A 411 6.81 24.70 -9.88
CA ALA A 411 7.76 23.62 -10.18
C ALA A 411 7.90 22.63 -9.01
N SER A 412 7.95 23.13 -7.77
CA SER A 412 8.01 22.30 -6.57
C SER A 412 6.72 21.47 -6.37
N ILE A 413 5.54 22.08 -6.60
CA ILE A 413 4.24 21.39 -6.58
C ILE A 413 4.22 20.30 -7.66
N SER A 414 4.64 20.61 -8.88
CA SER A 414 4.67 19.66 -10.00
C SER A 414 5.61 18.47 -9.72
N SER A 415 6.79 18.74 -9.15
CA SER A 415 7.74 17.69 -8.76
C SER A 415 7.19 16.81 -7.64
N SER A 416 6.52 17.40 -6.66
CA SER A 416 5.89 16.66 -5.56
C SER A 416 4.75 15.77 -6.05
N ASN A 417 3.91 16.28 -6.97
CA ASN A 417 2.83 15.50 -7.58
C ASN A 417 3.35 14.30 -8.37
N CYS A 418 4.40 14.47 -9.18
CA CYS A 418 5.04 13.35 -9.89
C CYS A 418 5.58 12.27 -8.93
N ARG A 419 6.12 12.69 -7.77
CA ARG A 419 6.55 11.75 -6.72
C ARG A 419 5.36 11.01 -6.09
N ILE A 420 4.24 11.69 -5.85
CA ILE A 420 3.01 11.08 -5.32
C ILE A 420 2.50 10.03 -6.30
N GLU A 421 2.36 10.36 -7.58
CA GLU A 421 1.89 9.42 -8.63
C GLU A 421 2.81 8.18 -8.75
N SER A 422 4.12 8.37 -8.61
CA SER A 422 5.10 7.27 -8.59
C SER A 422 4.90 6.34 -7.39
N LEU A 423 4.71 6.90 -6.19
CA LEU A 423 4.47 6.13 -4.97
C LEU A 423 3.12 5.41 -4.99
N GLU A 424 2.08 6.04 -5.52
CA GLU A 424 0.77 5.42 -5.73
C GLU A 424 0.86 4.23 -6.68
N SER A 425 1.63 4.35 -7.76
CA SER A 425 1.89 3.27 -8.71
C SER A 425 2.64 2.10 -8.04
N GLN A 426 3.65 2.39 -7.21
CA GLN A 426 4.38 1.36 -6.44
C GLN A 426 3.48 0.65 -5.43
N LEU A 427 2.63 1.39 -4.73
CA LEU A 427 1.67 0.85 -3.77
C LEU A 427 0.61 -0.03 -4.45
N ALA A 428 0.17 0.34 -5.66
CA ALA A 428 -0.73 -0.49 -6.46
C ALA A 428 -0.08 -1.82 -6.88
N LEU A 429 1.19 -1.81 -7.29
CA LEU A 429 1.95 -3.02 -7.62
C LEU A 429 2.13 -3.94 -6.40
N GLN A 430 2.45 -3.37 -5.22
CA GLN A 430 2.58 -4.16 -3.99
C GLN A 430 1.24 -4.78 -3.56
N LYS A 431 0.13 -4.04 -3.65
CA LYS A 431 -1.21 -4.58 -3.39
C LYS A 431 -1.53 -5.76 -4.31
N LYS A 432 -1.19 -5.66 -5.60
CA LYS A 432 -1.39 -6.73 -6.57
C LYS A 432 -0.53 -7.96 -6.23
N ALA A 433 0.73 -7.76 -5.84
CA ALA A 433 1.62 -8.85 -5.43
C ALA A 433 1.09 -9.59 -4.18
N LEU A 434 0.70 -8.85 -3.15
CA LEU A 434 0.12 -9.43 -1.92
C LEU A 434 -1.17 -10.21 -2.18
N LEU A 435 -2.04 -9.73 -3.08
CA LEU A 435 -3.23 -10.48 -3.50
C LEU A 435 -2.85 -11.79 -4.20
N GLY A 436 -1.79 -11.78 -5.03
CA GLY A 436 -1.25 -12.99 -5.66
C GLY A 436 -0.73 -14.01 -4.64
N GLU A 437 0.05 -13.55 -3.65
CA GLU A 437 0.56 -14.38 -2.56
C GLU A 437 -0.57 -14.96 -1.70
N GLU A 438 -1.60 -14.18 -1.41
CA GLU A 438 -2.78 -14.62 -0.64
C GLU A 438 -3.57 -15.71 -1.39
N VAL A 439 -3.72 -15.59 -2.71
CA VAL A 439 -4.34 -16.63 -3.54
C VAL A 439 -3.47 -17.90 -3.56
N PHE A 440 -2.15 -17.76 -3.67
CA PHE A 440 -1.23 -18.89 -3.60
C PHE A 440 -1.29 -19.60 -2.24
N ARG A 441 -1.27 -18.86 -1.13
CA ARG A 441 -1.43 -19.39 0.23
C ARG A 441 -2.72 -20.20 0.37
N LYS A 442 -3.84 -19.67 -0.10
CA LYS A 442 -5.14 -20.37 -0.08
C LYS A 442 -5.11 -21.68 -0.88
N ARG A 443 -4.41 -21.70 -2.03
CA ARG A 443 -4.23 -22.92 -2.84
C ARG A 443 -3.40 -23.97 -2.08
N VAL A 444 -2.26 -23.57 -1.50
CA VAL A 444 -1.42 -24.47 -0.69
C VAL A 444 -2.19 -25.02 0.52
N GLU A 445 -2.98 -24.21 1.20
CA GLU A 445 -3.82 -24.66 2.31
C GLU A 445 -4.89 -25.66 1.88
N ALA A 446 -5.51 -25.44 0.71
CA ALA A 446 -6.47 -26.39 0.15
C ALA A 446 -5.81 -27.73 -0.19
N ASP A 447 -4.62 -27.69 -0.80
CA ASP A 447 -3.83 -28.89 -1.14
C ASP A 447 -3.42 -29.66 0.11
N TYR A 448 -2.99 -28.94 1.15
CA TYR A 448 -2.67 -29.53 2.44
C TYR A 448 -3.87 -30.24 3.08
N ARG A 449 -5.07 -29.63 3.03
CA ARG A 449 -6.30 -30.27 3.53
C ARG A 449 -6.66 -31.52 2.73
N ARG A 450 -6.50 -31.49 1.39
CA ARG A 450 -6.71 -32.67 0.53
C ARG A 450 -5.75 -33.81 0.89
N LEU A 451 -4.45 -33.52 1.02
CA LEU A 451 -3.45 -34.50 1.44
C LEU A 451 -3.71 -35.07 2.82
N GLN A 452 -4.19 -34.25 3.77
CA GLN A 452 -4.60 -34.77 5.08
C GLN A 452 -5.78 -35.75 4.97
N GLU A 453 -6.75 -35.46 4.11
CA GLU A 453 -7.89 -36.35 3.90
C GLU A 453 -7.47 -37.66 3.24
N GLU A 454 -6.62 -37.60 2.21
CA GLU A 454 -6.01 -38.78 1.59
C GLU A 454 -5.22 -39.62 2.60
N LYS A 455 -4.48 -38.97 3.51
CA LYS A 455 -3.80 -39.68 4.61
C LYS A 455 -4.80 -40.41 5.50
N ARG A 456 -5.92 -39.78 5.88
CA ARG A 456 -6.96 -40.40 6.71
C ARG A 456 -7.59 -41.61 5.99
N THR A 457 -7.92 -41.47 4.71
CA THR A 457 -8.51 -42.57 3.93
C THR A 457 -7.53 -43.73 3.75
N LEU A 458 -6.24 -43.46 3.49
CA LEU A 458 -5.21 -44.49 3.41
C LEU A 458 -5.01 -45.22 4.75
N VAL A 459 -5.02 -44.52 5.88
CA VAL A 459 -4.93 -45.15 7.21
C VAL A 459 -6.10 -46.11 7.45
N VAL A 460 -7.32 -45.71 7.11
CA VAL A 460 -8.51 -46.59 7.21
C VAL A 460 -8.38 -47.81 6.28
N SER A 461 -7.92 -47.60 5.05
CA SER A 461 -7.69 -48.68 4.08
C SER A 461 -6.66 -49.70 4.59
N VAL A 462 -5.54 -49.22 5.14
CA VAL A 462 -4.50 -50.08 5.73
C VAL A 462 -5.05 -50.86 6.93
N LEU A 463 -5.78 -50.23 7.84
CA LEU A 463 -6.39 -50.92 8.99
C LEU A 463 -7.39 -52.00 8.56
N ASN A 464 -8.17 -51.73 7.51
CA ASN A 464 -9.08 -52.73 6.93
C ASN A 464 -8.29 -53.89 6.32
N ALA A 465 -7.24 -53.61 5.55
CA ALA A 465 -6.38 -54.63 4.96
C ALA A 465 -5.72 -55.50 6.06
N GLU A 466 -5.18 -54.91 7.12
CA GLU A 466 -4.66 -55.62 8.28
C GLU A 466 -5.70 -56.52 8.95
N SER A 467 -6.93 -56.03 9.13
CA SER A 467 -8.04 -56.81 9.69
C SER A 467 -8.36 -58.03 8.82
N THR A 468 -8.39 -57.87 7.48
CA THR A 468 -8.59 -58.99 6.55
C THR A 468 -7.43 -59.98 6.59
N LEU A 469 -6.19 -59.52 6.76
CA LEU A 469 -5.02 -60.37 6.88
C LEU A 469 -5.07 -61.21 8.17
N ARG A 470 -5.42 -60.59 9.31
CA ARG A 470 -5.64 -61.32 10.58
C ARG A 470 -6.79 -62.31 10.50
N ALA A 471 -7.81 -62.06 9.68
CA ALA A 471 -8.88 -63.04 9.42
C ALA A 471 -8.33 -64.25 8.65
N LYS A 472 -7.60 -64.01 7.56
CA LYS A 472 -6.96 -65.08 6.77
C LYS A 472 -5.95 -65.89 7.59
N GLU A 473 -5.17 -65.26 8.47
CA GLU A 473 -4.26 -65.97 9.38
C GLU A 473 -5.01 -66.92 10.32
N ARG A 474 -6.15 -66.50 10.86
CA ARG A 474 -7.02 -67.38 11.68
C ARG A 474 -7.55 -68.55 10.87
N ASP A 475 -7.97 -68.33 9.63
CA ASP A 475 -8.44 -69.37 8.72
C ASP A 475 -7.32 -70.37 8.38
N ILE A 476 -6.11 -69.89 8.11
CA ILE A 476 -4.93 -70.73 7.85
C ILE A 476 -4.61 -71.59 9.08
N LEU A 477 -4.63 -71.02 10.30
CA LEU A 477 -4.42 -71.78 11.53
C LEU A 477 -5.51 -72.85 11.72
N ALA A 478 -6.76 -72.55 11.38
CA ALA A 478 -7.86 -73.51 11.43
C ALA A 478 -7.68 -74.65 10.41
N LEU A 479 -7.21 -74.34 9.20
CA LEU A 479 -6.90 -75.34 8.16
C LEU A 479 -5.71 -76.22 8.56
N LYS A 480 -4.63 -75.65 9.11
CA LYS A 480 -3.48 -76.43 9.61
C LYS A 480 -3.88 -77.43 10.70
N LYS A 481 -4.76 -77.04 11.63
CA LYS A 481 -5.29 -77.97 12.65
C LYS A 481 -6.11 -79.11 12.04
N LYS A 482 -6.86 -78.85 10.98
CA LYS A 482 -7.60 -79.90 10.25
C LYS A 482 -6.67 -80.84 9.51
N GLU A 483 -5.60 -80.31 8.91
CA GLU A 483 -4.55 -81.10 8.26
C GLU A 483 -3.87 -82.04 9.27
N GLU A 484 -3.41 -81.53 10.42
CA GLU A 484 -2.82 -82.33 11.50
C GLU A 484 -3.77 -83.42 12.01
N PHE A 485 -5.07 -83.11 12.16
CA PHE A 485 -6.09 -84.10 12.51
C PHE A 485 -6.21 -85.20 11.44
N LEU A 486 -6.25 -84.84 10.16
CA LEU A 486 -6.32 -85.79 9.06
C LEU A 486 -5.05 -86.65 8.98
N GLU A 487 -3.86 -86.07 9.17
CA GLU A 487 -2.60 -86.81 9.24
C GLU A 487 -2.61 -87.84 10.37
N ASN A 488 -3.04 -87.44 11.57
CA ASN A 488 -3.17 -88.33 12.73
C ASN A 488 -4.16 -89.48 12.47
N THR A 489 -5.35 -89.18 11.93
CA THR A 489 -6.33 -90.23 11.57
C THR A 489 -5.80 -91.17 10.48
N THR A 490 -5.04 -90.63 9.52
CA THR A 490 -4.43 -91.43 8.45
C THR A 490 -3.33 -92.35 9.01
N ALA A 491 -2.49 -91.84 9.91
CA ALA A 491 -1.47 -92.62 10.61
C ALA A 491 -2.09 -93.75 11.44
N ASP A 492 -3.19 -93.48 12.16
CA ASP A 492 -3.94 -94.47 12.93
C ASP A 492 -4.53 -95.57 12.02
N LEU A 493 -5.13 -95.19 10.89
CA LEU A 493 -5.66 -96.14 9.91
C LEU A 493 -4.55 -97.00 9.31
N LEU A 494 -3.41 -96.39 8.97
CA LEU A 494 -2.25 -97.10 8.43
C LEU A 494 -1.68 -98.09 9.45
N ALA A 495 -1.56 -97.70 10.72
CA ALA A 495 -1.16 -98.58 11.81
C ALA A 495 -2.11 -99.77 11.97
N ARG A 496 -3.43 -99.55 11.89
CA ARG A 496 -4.44 -100.63 11.91
C ARG A 496 -4.31 -101.58 10.71
N VAL A 497 -4.10 -101.05 9.50
CA VAL A 497 -3.90 -101.85 8.28
C VAL A 497 -2.64 -102.70 8.39
N LEU A 498 -1.52 -102.13 8.83
CA LEU A 498 -0.28 -102.86 9.06
C LEU A 498 -0.49 -103.96 10.11
N THR A 499 -1.15 -103.65 11.23
CA THR A 499 -1.47 -104.64 12.26
C THR A 499 -2.25 -105.80 11.67
N LEU A 500 -3.34 -105.54 10.93
CA LEU A 500 -4.15 -106.58 10.28
C LEU A 500 -3.38 -107.40 9.23
N LYS A 501 -2.48 -106.77 8.47
CA LYS A 501 -1.67 -107.43 7.45
C LYS A 501 -0.65 -108.40 8.05
N TYR A 502 0.00 -108.03 9.16
CA TYR A 502 1.07 -108.82 9.78
C TYR A 502 0.62 -109.73 10.94
N THR A 503 -0.51 -109.45 11.61
CA THR A 503 -1.07 -110.39 12.61
C THR A 503 -1.66 -111.65 11.98
N ARG A 504 -1.99 -111.63 10.68
CA ARG A 504 -2.54 -112.81 9.98
C ARG A 504 -1.50 -113.88 9.61
N SER A 505 -0.21 -113.64 9.86
CA SER A 505 0.89 -114.56 9.50
C SER A 505 1.60 -115.22 10.68
N SER A 506 1.06 -115.15 11.90
CA SER A 506 1.63 -115.86 13.06
C SER A 506 0.79 -117.10 13.41
N PRO A 507 1.30 -118.32 13.22
CA PRO A 507 0.61 -119.53 13.65
C PRO A 507 0.78 -119.76 15.16
N GLU A 508 -0.35 -120.07 15.78
CA GLU A 508 -0.60 -120.75 17.06
C GLU A 508 0.58 -121.16 17.96
N LYS A 509 0.49 -120.82 19.25
CA LYS A 509 0.31 -121.82 20.34
C LYS A 509 0.10 -121.18 21.73
N LEU A 510 -1.06 -121.53 22.30
CA LEU A 510 -1.35 -121.97 23.68
C LEU A 510 -0.93 -121.14 24.92
N SER A 511 -1.96 -120.94 25.76
CA SER A 511 -2.01 -121.23 27.21
C SER A 511 -1.49 -120.19 28.20
N GLY A 512 -2.39 -119.74 29.10
CA GLY A 512 -2.02 -119.54 30.51
C GLY A 512 -2.66 -118.36 31.23
N LYS A 513 -3.70 -118.66 32.02
CA LYS A 513 -4.37 -117.85 33.07
C LYS A 513 -3.41 -117.03 33.94
N ASN A 514 -3.79 -115.81 34.36
CA ASN A 514 -4.35 -115.57 35.71
C ASN A 514 -4.71 -114.10 35.98
N LEU A 515 -5.69 -113.97 36.88
CA LEU A 515 -6.30 -112.76 37.43
C LEU A 515 -5.31 -111.84 38.16
N GLY A 516 -5.66 -110.54 38.26
CA GLY A 516 -5.27 -109.79 39.46
C GLY A 516 -5.41 -108.27 39.43
N VAL A 517 -6.56 -107.79 39.91
CA VAL A 517 -6.71 -106.65 40.84
C VAL A 517 -6.70 -105.21 40.30
N ILE A 518 -7.80 -104.55 40.68
CA ILE A 518 -8.24 -103.17 40.47
C ILE A 518 -7.66 -102.26 41.56
N GLN A 519 -7.19 -101.06 41.19
CA GLN A 519 -7.29 -99.79 41.95
C GLN A 519 -6.78 -98.65 41.04
N SER A 520 -7.66 -97.83 40.45
CA SER A 520 -8.15 -96.56 40.99
C SER A 520 -7.06 -95.49 41.21
N SER A 521 -6.85 -94.65 40.20
CA SER A 521 -6.63 -93.20 40.40
C SER A 521 -7.01 -92.42 39.14
N LYS A 522 -8.15 -91.73 39.25
CA LYS A 522 -8.63 -90.69 38.33
C LYS A 522 -7.57 -89.59 38.18
N THR A 523 -7.18 -89.29 36.95
CA THR A 523 -6.59 -88.00 36.58
C THR A 523 -7.25 -87.53 35.28
N VAL A 524 -8.13 -86.55 35.46
CA VAL A 524 -8.83 -85.81 34.41
C VAL A 524 -7.79 -84.94 33.68
N PRO A 525 -7.76 -84.89 32.33
CA PRO A 525 -7.00 -83.87 31.64
C PRO A 525 -7.80 -82.57 31.63
N ASN A 526 -7.27 -81.58 32.35
CA ASN A 526 -7.70 -80.18 32.32
C ASN A 526 -7.55 -79.61 30.90
N PHE A 527 -8.66 -79.39 30.21
CA PHE A 527 -8.75 -78.38 29.16
C PHE A 527 -9.04 -77.04 29.84
N SER A 528 -8.02 -76.21 30.05
CA SER A 528 -8.23 -74.81 30.41
C SER A 528 -8.41 -73.98 29.15
N ALA A 529 -9.59 -73.41 29.02
CA ALA A 529 -9.91 -72.36 28.09
C ALA A 529 -9.32 -71.04 28.62
N ALA A 530 -8.31 -70.51 27.94
CA ALA A 530 -8.11 -69.08 27.77
C ALA A 530 -8.69 -68.75 26.39
N THR A 531 -9.49 -67.71 26.13
CA THR A 531 -9.27 -66.30 26.44
C THR A 531 -10.52 -65.55 25.95
N ALA A 532 -11.17 -64.72 26.77
CA ALA A 532 -11.97 -63.58 26.29
C ALA A 532 -12.36 -62.63 27.45
N ALA A 533 -11.81 -61.42 27.39
CA ALA A 533 -12.38 -60.11 27.73
C ALA A 533 -13.16 -59.92 29.06
N ALA A 534 -12.70 -59.00 29.93
CA ALA A 534 -13.11 -57.58 29.91
C ALA A 534 -12.71 -56.83 31.20
N ASN A 535 -12.13 -55.64 31.00
CA ASN A 535 -12.27 -54.39 31.76
C ASN A 535 -12.26 -54.38 33.30
N GLN A 536 -11.19 -53.84 33.88
CA GLN A 536 -11.19 -52.62 34.73
C GLN A 536 -9.82 -52.46 35.39
N GLU A 537 -9.11 -51.36 35.10
CA GLU A 537 -8.51 -50.45 36.09
C GLU A 537 -7.61 -49.44 35.37
N ALA A 538 -8.07 -48.18 35.38
CA ALA A 538 -7.27 -47.01 35.08
C ALA A 538 -7.29 -46.14 36.34
N ALA A 539 -6.20 -46.16 37.11
CA ALA A 539 -5.86 -45.07 38.01
C ALA A 539 -4.34 -45.06 38.28
N SER A 540 -3.71 -44.02 37.73
CA SER A 540 -2.63 -43.21 38.31
C SER A 540 -1.19 -43.77 38.47
N THR A 541 -0.27 -42.85 38.13
CA THR A 541 1.16 -42.72 38.51
C THR A 541 2.16 -43.36 37.53
N SER A 542 2.67 -42.57 36.58
CA SER A 542 3.78 -41.59 36.66
C SER A 542 5.11 -42.22 36.22
N ASP A 543 5.88 -41.42 35.46
CA ASP A 543 7.23 -41.69 34.98
C ASP A 543 7.43 -42.73 33.88
N ARG A 544 7.26 -42.27 32.63
CA ARG A 544 8.04 -42.80 31.51
C ARG A 544 8.73 -41.68 30.73
N LYS A 545 10.06 -41.67 30.90
CA LYS A 545 11.05 -41.15 29.96
C LYS A 545 10.62 -41.44 28.52
N ILE A 546 10.40 -40.39 27.75
CA ILE A 546 10.18 -40.45 26.31
C ILE A 546 11.53 -40.73 25.65
N GLY A 547 11.72 -41.96 25.17
CA GLY A 547 12.80 -42.30 24.24
C GLY A 547 12.47 -41.77 22.83
N PRO A 548 13.49 -41.52 21.98
CA PRO A 548 13.31 -40.78 20.73
C PRO A 548 12.56 -41.62 19.70
N ILE A 549 11.49 -41.04 19.16
CA ILE A 549 10.71 -41.58 18.04
C ILE A 549 11.51 -41.30 16.76
N THR A 550 12.06 -42.35 16.16
CA THR A 550 12.63 -42.31 14.82
C THR A 550 11.49 -42.20 13.80
N ILE A 551 11.33 -41.00 13.23
CA ILE A 551 10.44 -40.74 12.10
C ILE A 551 11.15 -41.19 10.83
N THR A 552 10.73 -42.32 10.26
CA THR A 552 11.09 -42.73 8.90
C THR A 552 10.36 -41.83 7.90
N LYS A 553 11.10 -40.88 7.33
CA LYS A 553 10.65 -40.02 6.22
C LYS A 553 10.55 -40.87 4.95
N ARG A 554 9.33 -41.12 4.45
CA ARG A 554 9.11 -41.54 3.05
C ARG A 554 9.26 -40.31 2.17
N HIS A 555 10.26 -40.31 1.30
CA HIS A 555 10.37 -39.37 0.19
C HIS A 555 9.43 -39.83 -0.93
N SER A 556 8.37 -39.07 -1.19
CA SER A 556 7.67 -39.08 -2.48
C SER A 556 8.22 -37.92 -3.28
N VAL A 557 9.04 -38.25 -4.28
CA VAL A 557 9.46 -37.37 -5.36
C VAL A 557 8.29 -37.24 -6.33
N THR A 558 7.84 -36.03 -6.59
CA THR A 558 7.08 -35.71 -7.81
C THR A 558 7.75 -34.51 -8.46
N ASP A 559 8.39 -34.80 -9.58
CA ASP A 559 8.66 -33.87 -10.68
C ASP A 559 7.38 -33.12 -11.06
N LEU A 560 7.53 -31.83 -11.40
CA LEU A 560 6.97 -31.18 -12.60
C LEU A 560 7.20 -29.67 -12.54
N GLY A 561 7.71 -29.11 -13.63
CA GLY A 561 7.28 -27.79 -14.10
C GLY A 561 8.33 -26.71 -14.24
N THR A 562 9.08 -26.77 -15.33
CA THR A 562 9.73 -25.63 -16.01
C THR A 562 8.70 -24.54 -16.34
N VAL A 563 9.06 -23.27 -16.10
CA VAL A 563 8.73 -22.09 -16.94
C VAL A 563 9.95 -21.20 -16.99
#